data_AF-A0A0M8YLK7-F1
#
_entry.id   AF-A0A0M8YLK7-F1
#
_cell.length_a   1.000
_cell.length_b   1.000
_cell.length_c   1.000
_cell.angle_alpha   90.00
_cell.angle_beta   90.00
_cell.angle_gamma   90.00
#
_symmetry.space_group_name_H-M   'P 1'
#
loop_
_entity.id
_entity.type
_entity.pdbx_description
1 polymer ?
#
loop_
_entity_poly.entity_id
_entity_poly.type
_entity_poly.pdbx_seq_one_letter_code
_entity_poly.pdbx_strand_id
1 'polypeptide(L)' 'MGFQITLTEEQVSQMWAYLARCVNEVESYLRDGDIAGANAFMDEVLNEAGKGCHDLVLDTSARLRGQADWRTFIPYE' A
#
# COMPACT_ATOMS: atom_id res chain seq x y z
N MET A 1 30.98 2.69 -0.41
CA MET A 1 30.42 4.02 -0.14
C MET A 1 28.91 3.88 -0.14
N GLY A 2 28.25 3.98 1.02
CA GLY A 2 26.79 4.05 1.07
C GLY A 2 26.34 5.46 0.77
N PHE A 3 25.40 5.63 -0.15
CA PHE A 3 24.76 6.92 -0.39
C PHE A 3 23.63 7.08 0.65
N GLN A 4 23.63 8.20 1.38
CA GLN A 4 22.56 8.55 2.30
C GLN A 4 21.66 9.56 1.58
N ILE A 5 20.48 9.12 1.17
CA ILE A 5 19.44 10.03 0.65
C ILE A 5 18.76 10.64 1.87
N THR A 6 18.91 11.96 2.03
CA THR A 6 18.17 12.71 3.04
C THR A 6 16.99 13.36 2.32
N LEU A 7 15.78 12.87 2.59
CA LEU A 7 14.56 13.50 2.10
C LEU A 7 14.31 14.79 2.88
N THR A 8 13.83 15.83 2.21
CA THR A 8 13.32 17.03 2.89
C THR A 8 12.02 16.72 3.60
N GLU A 9 11.63 17.54 4.59
CA GLU A 9 10.33 17.40 5.27
C GLU A 9 9.16 17.43 4.28
N GLU A 10 9.25 18.26 3.24
CA GLU A 10 8.26 18.32 2.17
C GLU A 10 8.18 17.01 1.38
N GLN A 11 9.32 16.42 1.00
CA GLN A 11 9.36 15.14 0.30
C GLN A 11 8.79 14.01 1.16
N VAL A 12 9.08 14.00 2.46
CA VAL A 12 8.49 13.06 3.41
C VAL A 12 6.97 13.26 3.50
N SER A 13 6.50 14.50 3.58
CA SER A 13 5.06 14.80 3.61
C SER A 13 4.34 14.36 2.33
N GLN A 14 4.95 14.57 1.16
CA GLN A 14 4.40 14.14 -0.13
C GLN A 14 4.33 12.62 -0.21
N MET A 15 5.35 11.92 0.27
CA MET A 15 5.37 10.45 0.33
C MET A 15 4.25 9.91 1.23
N TRP A 16 4.04 10.49 2.40
CA TRP A 16 2.94 10.10 3.29
C TRP A 16 1.57 10.41 2.70
N ALA A 17 1.41 11.55 2.03
CA ALA A 17 0.16 11.89 1.35
C ALA A 17 -0.16 10.90 0.22
N TYR A 18 0.86 10.49 -0.55
CA TYR A 18 0.72 9.47 -1.57
C TYR A 18 0.32 8.11 -0.99
N LEU A 19 1.01 7.64 0.06
CA LEU A 19 0.67 6.40 0.75
C LEU A 19 -0.77 6.41 1.28
N ALA A 20 -1.18 7.51 1.92
CA ALA A 20 -2.54 7.66 2.44
C ALA A 20 -3.59 7.58 1.32
N ARG A 21 -3.31 8.20 0.16
CA ARG A 21 -4.17 8.08 -1.02
C ARG A 21 -4.28 6.63 -1.49
N CYS A 22 -3.16 5.92 -1.64
CA CYS A 22 -3.16 4.54 -2.11
C CYS A 22 -3.96 3.62 -1.17
N VAL A 23 -3.79 3.75 0.14
CA VAL A 23 -4.57 2.97 1.12
C VAL A 23 -6.05 3.28 1.01
N ASN A 24 -6.44 4.55 0.88
CA ASN A 24 -7.85 4.94 0.75
C ASN A 24 -8.50 4.38 -0.52
N GLU A 25 -7.80 4.39 -1.66
CA GLU A 25 -8.30 3.80 -2.91
C GLU A 25 -8.51 2.30 -2.78
N VAL A 26 -7.51 1.58 -2.26
CA VAL A 26 -7.60 0.13 -2.02
C VAL A 26 -8.77 -0.18 -1.07
N GLU A 27 -8.90 0.55 0.03
CA GLU A 27 -10.01 0.35 0.96
C GLU A 27 -11.37 0.71 0.35
N SER A 28 -11.43 1.64 -0.61
CA SER A 28 -12.66 1.94 -1.36
C SER A 28 -13.08 0.74 -2.20
N TYR A 29 -12.18 0.21 -3.04
CA TYR A 29 -12.46 -0.99 -3.85
C TYR A 29 -12.89 -2.17 -2.98
N LEU A 30 -12.19 -2.41 -1.87
CA LEU A 30 -12.51 -3.50 -0.97
C LEU A 30 -13.84 -3.31 -0.22
N ARG A 31 -14.24 -2.06 0.07
CA ARG A 31 -15.56 -1.75 0.64
C ARG A 31 -16.68 -2.03 -0.35
N ASP A 32 -16.43 -1.75 -1.63
CA ASP A 32 -17.37 -2.00 -2.71
C ASP A 32 -17.38 -3.46 -3.18
N GLY A 33 -16.50 -4.30 -2.61
CA GLY A 33 -16.35 -5.71 -2.97
C GLY A 33 -15.63 -5.93 -4.31
N ASP A 34 -15.05 -4.89 -4.89
CA ASP A 34 -14.34 -4.94 -6.17
C ASP A 34 -12.88 -5.38 -5.98
N ILE A 35 -12.70 -6.69 -5.84
CA ILE A 35 -11.37 -7.30 -5.69
C ILE A 35 -10.53 -7.13 -6.97
N ALA A 36 -11.16 -7.11 -8.14
CA ALA A 36 -10.45 -6.95 -9.41
C ALA A 36 -9.88 -5.54 -9.55
N GLY A 37 -10.67 -4.52 -9.22
CA GLY A 37 -10.24 -3.12 -9.16
C GLY A 37 -9.13 -2.90 -8.13
N ALA A 38 -9.26 -3.49 -6.93
CA ALA A 38 -8.21 -3.43 -5.91
C ALA A 38 -6.88 -4.02 -6.42
N ASN A 39 -6.91 -5.18 -7.08
CA ASN A 39 -5.71 -5.80 -7.63
C ASN A 39 -5.09 -4.98 -8.77
N ALA A 40 -5.92 -4.47 -9.69
CA ALA A 40 -5.45 -3.64 -10.79
C ALA A 40 -4.76 -2.36 -10.27
N PHE A 41 -5.35 -1.71 -9.26
CA PHE A 41 -4.73 -0.55 -8.63
C PHE A 41 -3.42 -0.90 -7.91
N MET A 42 -3.34 -2.04 -7.23
CA MET A 42 -2.09 -2.49 -6.62
C MET A 42 -1.00 -2.78 -7.66
N ASP A 43 -1.35 -3.32 -8.83
CA ASP A 43 -0.42 -3.48 -9.94
C ASP A 43 0.08 -2.12 -10.47
N GLU A 44 -0.80 -1.11 -10.55
CA GLU A 44 -0.40 0.28 -10.89
C GLU A 44 0.60 0.82 -9.86
N VAL A 45 0.31 0.70 -8.56
CA VAL A 45 1.23 1.13 -7.48
C VAL A 45 2.58 0.41 -7.58
N LEU A 46 2.58 -0.89 -7.88
CA LEU A 46 3.81 -1.67 -8.06
C LEU A 46 4.63 -1.15 -9.25
N ASN A 47 3.99 -0.83 -10.37
CA ASN A 47 4.65 -0.37 -11.58
C ASN A 47 5.15 1.08 -11.46
N GLU A 48 4.41 1.96 -10.78
CA GLU A 48 4.74 3.39 -10.68
C GLU A 48 5.66 3.73 -9.50
N ALA A 49 5.35 3.18 -8.31
CA ALA A 49 6.04 3.51 -7.06
C ALA A 49 6.96 2.38 -6.57
N GLY A 50 6.88 1.21 -7.20
CA GLY A 50 7.73 0.07 -6.89
C GLY A 50 7.26 -0.78 -5.71
N LYS A 51 7.95 -1.92 -5.54
CA LYS A 51 7.60 -2.95 -4.56
C LYS A 51 7.54 -2.45 -3.11
N GLY A 52 8.41 -1.52 -2.72
CA GLY A 52 8.43 -0.99 -1.36
C GLY A 52 7.13 -0.26 -1.00
N CYS A 53 6.62 0.58 -1.91
CA CYS A 53 5.36 1.28 -1.69
C CYS A 53 4.17 0.32 -1.73
N HIS A 54 4.16 -0.59 -2.71
CA HIS A 54 3.17 -1.66 -2.81
C HIS A 54 3.04 -2.45 -1.50
N ASP A 55 4.15 -2.94 -0.95
CA ASP A 55 4.13 -3.74 0.29
C ASP A 55 3.64 -2.93 1.49
N LEU A 56 3.96 -1.63 1.58
CA LEU A 56 3.49 -0.74 2.64
C LEU A 56 1.97 -0.50 2.58
N VAL A 57 1.42 -0.36 1.37
CA VAL A 57 -0.02 -0.20 1.17
C VAL A 57 -0.75 -1.47 1.62
N LEU A 58 -0.27 -2.65 1.22
CA LEU A 58 -0.86 -3.92 1.66
C LEU A 58 -0.78 -4.11 3.18
N ASP A 59 0.38 -3.85 3.79
CA ASP A 59 0.55 -3.98 5.24
C ASP A 59 -0.38 -3.03 6.01
N THR A 60 -0.50 -1.79 5.53
CA THR A 60 -1.39 -0.80 6.15
C THR A 60 -2.85 -1.23 6.03
N SER A 61 -3.30 -1.65 4.85
CA SER A 61 -4.68 -2.14 4.64
C SER A 61 -4.98 -3.39 5.46
N ALA A 62 -4.03 -4.33 5.57
CA ALA A 62 -4.16 -5.52 6.42
C ALA A 62 -4.35 -5.14 7.89
N ARG A 63 -3.52 -4.23 8.42
CA ARG A 63 -3.62 -3.75 9.81
C ARG A 63 -4.93 -3.03 10.08
N LEU A 64 -5.41 -2.20 9.16
CA LEU A 64 -6.71 -1.53 9.27
C LEU A 64 -7.87 -2.54 9.41
N ARG A 65 -7.71 -3.74 8.84
CA ARG A 65 -8.66 -4.85 8.93
C ARG A 65 -8.41 -5.79 10.11
N GLY A 66 -7.48 -5.46 11.00
CA GLY A 66 -7.12 -6.26 12.17
C GLY A 66 -6.27 -7.49 11.86
N GLN A 67 -5.67 -7.57 10.66
CA GLN A 67 -4.73 -8.64 10.30
C GLN A 67 -3.30 -8.28 10.75
N ALA A 68 -2.52 -9.28 11.11
CA ALA A 68 -1.16 -9.08 11.62
C ALA A 68 -0.14 -8.74 10.52
N ASP A 69 -0.34 -9.30 9.32
CA ASP A 69 0.48 -9.07 8.12
C ASP A 69 -0.39 -9.40 6.90
N TRP A 70 -0.15 -8.73 5.77
CA TRP A 70 -0.79 -9.01 4.50
C TRP A 70 -0.28 -10.32 3.87
N ARG A 71 0.94 -10.76 4.19
CA ARG A 71 1.50 -12.04 3.71
C ARG A 71 0.92 -13.26 4.41
N THR A 72 0.20 -13.07 5.51
CA THR A 72 -0.57 -14.14 6.15
C THR A 72 -1.86 -14.40 5.37
N PHE A 73 -1.72 -15.12 4.25
CA PHE A 73 -2.83 -15.88 3.72
C PHE A 73 -3.23 -16.91 4.77
N ILE A 74 -4.39 -16.73 5.43
CA ILE A 74 -5.05 -17.81 6.17
C ILE A 74 -5.98 -18.48 5.15
N PRO A 75 -5.69 -19.71 4.69
CA PRO A 75 -6.64 -20.45 3.89
C PRO A 75 -7.91 -20.64 4.72
N TYR A 76 -9.06 -20.27 4.19
CA TYR A 76 -10.33 -20.73 4.73
C TYR A 76 -10.40 -22.25 4.45
N GLU A 77 -10.43 -23.07 5.51
CA GLU A 77 -10.81 -24.49 5.43
C GLU A 77 -12.31 -24.64 5.15
#